data_AF-A0A7S2MFE9-F1
#
_entry.id   AF-A0A7S2MFE9-F1
#
_cell.length_a   1.000
_cell.length_b   1.000
_cell.length_c   1.000
_cell.angle_alpha   90.00
_cell.angle_beta   90.00
_cell.angle_gamma   90.00
#
_symmetry.space_group_name_H-M   'P 1'
#
loop_
_entity.id
_entity.type
_entity.pdbx_description
1 polymer ?
#
loop_
_entity_poly.entity_id
_entity_poly.type
_entity_poly.pdbx_seq_one_letter_code
_entity_poly.pdbx_strand_id
1 'polypeptide(L)'
;MSSPTTSTNPLILGSNIAIIALWAACQVVHIPYVVNLLVLVTSILYVACHNSLILREEQALSRGEKDPNDTSPPKDNEDRPRVDTLKTEDAMQFPLLGSASLFSLYLAFKFFDKEVVNLIISGYFGLVGCAALTATTAPLFEKILPSAITSVRFTKEIKIKHPLPEFIAGESPWDFSFDMSLSDVLALIASAVFSGVYLKTKHWTLNNVLGISFCLQGIERFSLGTYKIGAILLIGLFFYDIFWVFGTEVMVTVAKNVDGPIKILFPRSLIPNAETGKLELSLLGLGDIVIPGFFLALLLRFDAHNAKVPYFPTNVHYSFPKPYFHSALVAYVLGLGVTMFVMIYFEAAQPALLYLVPACLGSSLLCAMMRGEMKELFAYSEEEEEEEDEGKEKKEGEVKKETTDQKEEVAKKDD
;
A
#
# COMPACT_ATOMS: atom_id res chain seq x y z
N MET A 1 -37.76 -0.14 -6.10
CA MET A 1 -36.39 0.31 -5.80
C MET A 1 -36.04 -0.17 -4.40
N SER A 2 -35.67 -1.44 -4.27
CA SER A 2 -35.12 -1.98 -3.03
C SER A 2 -33.71 -1.43 -2.87
N SER A 3 -33.43 -0.82 -1.72
CA SER A 3 -32.07 -0.46 -1.33
C SER A 3 -31.14 -1.67 -1.55
N PRO A 4 -29.95 -1.51 -2.14
CA PRO A 4 -28.99 -2.60 -2.16
C PRO A 4 -28.64 -2.86 -0.70
N THR A 5 -29.03 -4.03 -0.19
CA THR A 5 -28.57 -4.50 1.11
C THR A 5 -27.06 -4.57 1.03
N THR A 6 -26.37 -3.62 1.67
CA THR A 6 -24.93 -3.56 1.79
C THR A 6 -24.50 -4.78 2.58
N SER A 7 -24.27 -5.91 1.90
CA SER A 7 -23.76 -7.11 2.54
C SER A 7 -22.32 -6.81 2.95
N THR A 8 -22.12 -6.46 4.21
CA THR A 8 -20.80 -6.23 4.77
C THR A 8 -20.06 -7.56 4.81
N ASN A 9 -18.86 -7.61 4.21
CA ASN A 9 -18.04 -8.81 4.27
C ASN A 9 -17.63 -9.04 5.74
N PRO A 10 -18.09 -10.13 6.38
CA PRO A 10 -17.90 -10.35 7.81
C PRO A 10 -16.42 -10.53 8.17
N LEU A 11 -15.58 -10.99 7.22
CA LEU A 11 -14.15 -11.16 7.44
C LEU A 11 -13.41 -9.83 7.48
N ILE A 12 -13.82 -8.83 6.69
CA ILE A 12 -13.25 -7.48 6.74
C ILE A 12 -13.60 -6.83 8.09
N LEU A 13 -14.86 -6.93 8.50
CA LEU A 13 -15.29 -6.42 9.81
C LEU A 13 -14.57 -7.14 10.95
N GLY A 14 -14.50 -8.48 10.89
CA GLY A 14 -13.79 -9.30 11.86
C GLY A 14 -12.31 -8.95 11.96
N SER A 15 -11.64 -8.68 10.83
CA SER A 15 -10.24 -8.27 10.80
C SER A 15 -10.02 -6.88 11.40
N ASN A 16 -10.90 -5.91 11.13
CA ASN A 16 -10.85 -4.59 11.77
C ASN A 16 -11.03 -4.69 13.30
N ILE A 17 -12.00 -5.50 13.73
CA ILE A 17 -12.22 -5.77 15.15
C ILE A 17 -10.99 -6.45 15.76
N ALA A 18 -10.39 -7.43 15.06
CA ALA A 18 -9.20 -8.13 15.54
C ALA A 18 -8.01 -7.18 15.72
N ILE A 19 -7.78 -6.23 14.81
CA ILE A 19 -6.72 -5.22 14.94
C ILE A 19 -6.90 -4.41 16.22
N ILE A 20 -8.11 -3.87 16.44
CA ILE A 20 -8.42 -3.03 17.61
C ILE A 20 -8.36 -3.86 18.91
N ALA A 21 -8.96 -5.05 18.89
CA ALA A 21 -9.04 -5.94 20.05
C ALA A 21 -7.66 -6.43 20.47
N LEU A 22 -6.81 -6.85 19.52
CA LEU A 22 -5.44 -7.25 19.83
C LEU A 22 -4.63 -6.07 20.36
N TRP A 23 -4.70 -4.91 19.71
CA TRP A 23 -4.01 -3.70 20.19
C TRP A 23 -4.41 -3.31 21.61
N ALA A 24 -5.71 -3.39 21.95
CA ALA A 24 -6.21 -3.09 23.29
C ALA A 24 -5.83 -4.18 24.30
N ALA A 25 -6.02 -5.46 23.95
CA ALA A 25 -5.77 -6.59 24.83
C ALA A 25 -4.30 -6.71 25.21
N CYS A 26 -3.37 -6.37 24.32
CA CYS A 26 -1.92 -6.39 24.59
C CYS A 26 -1.47 -5.46 25.72
N GLN A 27 -2.31 -4.49 26.10
CA GLN A 27 -2.01 -3.54 27.18
C GLN A 27 -2.33 -4.11 28.56
N VAL A 28 -3.18 -5.14 28.62
CA VAL A 28 -3.74 -5.66 29.88
C VAL A 28 -3.46 -7.16 30.03
N VAL A 29 -3.36 -7.90 28.93
CA VAL A 29 -3.23 -9.36 28.89
C VAL A 29 -1.93 -9.75 28.20
N HIS A 30 -1.20 -10.70 28.78
CA HIS A 30 -0.03 -11.29 28.13
C HIS A 30 -0.52 -12.28 27.06
N ILE A 31 -0.44 -11.85 25.81
CA ILE A 31 -0.73 -12.70 24.65
C ILE A 31 0.60 -13.22 24.12
N PRO A 32 0.75 -14.53 23.86
CA PRO A 32 1.94 -15.07 23.21
C PRO A 32 2.25 -14.29 21.94
N TYR A 33 3.43 -13.67 21.89
CA TYR A 33 3.76 -12.70 20.84
C TYR A 33 3.69 -13.28 19.42
N VAL A 34 3.97 -14.58 19.25
CA VAL A 34 3.85 -15.28 17.96
C VAL A 34 2.40 -15.27 17.47
N VAL A 35 1.46 -15.66 18.34
CA VAL A 35 0.02 -15.71 18.00
C VAL A 35 -0.48 -14.31 17.68
N ASN A 36 -0.13 -13.35 18.54
CA ASN A 36 -0.50 -11.96 18.37
C ASN A 36 0.00 -11.39 17.04
N LEU A 37 1.28 -11.61 16.73
CA LEU A 37 1.89 -11.14 15.50
C LEU A 37 1.25 -11.78 14.27
N LEU A 38 1.06 -13.10 14.26
CA LEU A 38 0.42 -13.78 13.12
C LEU A 38 -1.00 -13.28 12.88
N VAL A 39 -1.82 -13.16 13.94
CA VAL A 39 -3.21 -12.72 13.80
C VAL A 39 -3.30 -11.24 13.44
N LEU A 40 -2.47 -10.38 14.04
CA LEU A 40 -2.45 -8.96 13.71
C LEU A 40 -2.05 -8.75 12.25
N VAL A 41 -0.93 -9.33 11.82
CA VAL A 41 -0.43 -9.16 10.45
C VAL A 41 -1.41 -9.72 9.43
N THR A 42 -2.02 -10.88 9.70
CA THR A 42 -3.06 -11.44 8.82
C THR A 42 -4.25 -10.49 8.70
N SER A 43 -4.68 -9.90 9.81
CA SER A 43 -5.80 -8.94 9.84
C SER A 43 -5.47 -7.66 9.08
N ILE A 44 -4.26 -7.12 9.25
CA ILE A 44 -3.77 -5.94 8.51
C ILE A 44 -3.77 -6.23 7.02
N LEU A 45 -3.13 -7.33 6.59
CA LEU A 45 -3.05 -7.71 5.18
C LEU A 45 -4.43 -7.91 4.57
N TYR A 46 -5.34 -8.57 5.31
CA TYR A 46 -6.69 -8.80 4.82
C TYR A 46 -7.46 -7.49 4.61
N VAL A 47 -7.44 -6.57 5.58
CA VAL A 47 -8.11 -5.27 5.45
C VAL A 47 -7.45 -4.43 4.36
N ALA A 48 -6.13 -4.28 4.38
CA ALA A 48 -5.41 -3.39 3.48
C ALA A 48 -5.55 -3.83 2.01
N CYS A 49 -5.44 -5.13 1.72
CA CYS A 49 -5.63 -5.63 0.36
C CYS A 49 -7.08 -5.44 -0.11
N HIS A 50 -8.08 -5.63 0.76
CA HIS A 50 -9.47 -5.39 0.35
C HIS A 50 -9.76 -3.91 0.11
N ASN A 51 -9.19 -3.01 0.94
CA ASN A 51 -9.30 -1.58 0.71
C ASN A 51 -8.61 -1.16 -0.59
N SER A 52 -7.49 -1.81 -0.96
CA SER A 52 -6.79 -1.52 -2.22
C SER A 52 -7.62 -1.82 -3.48
N LEU A 53 -8.79 -2.45 -3.36
CA LEU A 53 -9.74 -2.56 -4.47
C LEU A 53 -10.26 -1.20 -4.94
N ILE A 54 -10.21 -0.15 -4.09
CA ILE A 54 -10.57 1.21 -4.47
C ILE A 54 -9.72 1.74 -5.63
N LEU A 55 -8.47 1.29 -5.72
CA LEU A 55 -7.58 1.62 -6.84
C LEU A 55 -8.14 1.17 -8.18
N ARG A 56 -8.99 0.13 -8.23
CA ARG A 56 -9.61 -0.30 -9.49
C ARG A 56 -10.56 0.76 -10.05
N GLU A 57 -11.26 1.49 -9.17
CA GLU A 57 -12.10 2.61 -9.56
C GLU A 57 -11.26 3.78 -10.06
N GLU A 58 -10.22 4.14 -9.31
CA GLU A 58 -9.31 5.23 -9.68
C GLU A 58 -8.61 4.94 -11.02
N GLN A 59 -8.23 3.68 -11.26
CA GLN A 59 -7.68 3.22 -12.53
C GLN A 59 -8.70 3.32 -13.68
N ALA A 60 -9.95 2.88 -13.46
CA ALA A 60 -11.00 3.03 -14.47
C ALA A 60 -11.28 4.51 -14.80
N LEU A 61 -11.34 5.38 -13.79
CA LEU A 61 -11.46 6.84 -13.96
C LEU A 61 -10.26 7.43 -14.70
N SER A 62 -9.05 6.93 -14.46
CA SER A 62 -7.84 7.39 -15.14
C SER A 62 -7.86 7.08 -16.65
N ARG A 63 -8.42 5.92 -17.03
CA ARG A 63 -8.69 5.52 -18.43
C ARG A 63 -9.84 6.29 -19.08
N GLY A 64 -10.54 7.14 -18.32
CA GLY A 64 -11.69 7.91 -18.80
C GLY A 64 -13.02 7.14 -18.79
N GLU A 65 -13.06 5.97 -18.15
CA GLU A 65 -14.33 5.32 -17.84
C GLU A 65 -15.15 6.19 -16.88
N LYS A 66 -16.47 6.15 -17.01
CA LYS A 66 -17.38 7.00 -16.23
C LYS A 66 -18.27 6.16 -15.33
N ASP A 67 -18.45 6.60 -14.08
CA ASP A 67 -19.46 6.01 -13.20
C ASP A 67 -20.85 6.16 -13.85
N PRO A 68 -21.59 5.05 -14.06
CA PRO A 68 -22.95 5.09 -14.60
C PRO A 68 -23.93 5.99 -13.83
N ASN A 69 -23.67 6.27 -12.55
CA ASN A 69 -24.50 7.15 -11.73
C ASN A 69 -24.09 8.63 -11.81
N ASP A 70 -22.92 8.93 -12.39
CA ASP A 70 -22.45 10.30 -12.53
C ASP A 70 -23.02 10.94 -13.81
N THR A 71 -23.80 12.02 -13.64
CA THR A 71 -24.41 12.78 -14.75
C THR A 71 -23.57 13.97 -15.20
N SER A 72 -22.41 14.22 -14.58
CA SER A 72 -21.49 15.30 -14.95
C SER A 72 -20.91 15.13 -16.36
N PRO A 73 -20.47 16.21 -17.04
CA PRO A 73 -19.77 16.08 -18.32
C PRO A 73 -18.49 15.23 -18.18
N PRO A 74 -18.03 14.55 -19.24
CA PRO A 74 -16.75 13.84 -19.22
C PRO A 74 -15.63 14.76 -18.75
N LYS A 75 -14.78 14.26 -17.84
CA LYS A 75 -13.62 15.01 -17.36
C LYS A 75 -12.57 15.10 -18.46
N ASP A 76 -11.99 16.28 -18.62
CA ASP A 76 -10.82 16.48 -19.46
C ASP A 76 -9.64 15.64 -18.94
N ASN A 77 -8.67 15.32 -19.79
CA ASN A 77 -7.52 14.49 -19.43
C ASN A 77 -6.74 15.06 -18.22
N GLU A 78 -6.75 16.38 -18.04
CA GLU A 78 -6.07 17.04 -16.91
C GLU A 78 -6.79 16.82 -15.56
N ASP A 79 -8.08 16.54 -15.58
CA ASP A 79 -8.93 16.36 -14.38
C ASP A 79 -9.09 14.88 -13.96
N ARG A 80 -8.51 13.95 -14.72
CA ARG A 80 -8.55 12.52 -14.39
C ARG A 80 -7.58 12.19 -13.26
N PRO A 81 -7.94 11.31 -12.32
CA PRO A 81 -7.02 10.86 -11.28
C PRO A 81 -5.82 10.17 -11.94
N ARG A 82 -4.61 10.51 -11.51
CA ARG A 82 -3.38 9.84 -11.95
C ARG A 82 -3.07 8.71 -10.98
N VAL A 83 -3.18 7.48 -11.45
CA VAL A 83 -2.74 6.30 -10.69
C VAL A 83 -1.38 5.88 -11.21
N ASP A 84 -0.34 6.35 -10.52
CA ASP A 84 1.03 5.93 -10.83
C ASP A 84 1.20 4.46 -10.41
N THR A 85 1.60 3.60 -11.35
CA THR A 85 2.01 2.24 -11.01
C THR A 85 3.48 1.99 -11.29
N LEU A 86 4.02 1.01 -10.58
CA LEU A 86 5.45 0.79 -10.53
C LEU A 86 5.98 0.30 -11.88
N LYS A 87 7.00 0.96 -12.43
CA LYS A 87 7.70 0.49 -13.63
C LYS A 87 8.75 -0.57 -13.30
N THR A 88 9.17 -1.33 -14.32
CA THR A 88 10.18 -2.39 -14.13
C THR A 88 11.53 -1.80 -13.69
N GLU A 89 11.93 -0.66 -14.27
CA GLU A 89 13.14 0.07 -13.91
C GLU A 89 13.11 0.50 -12.45
N ASP A 90 11.98 1.03 -12.00
CA ASP A 90 11.79 1.48 -10.62
C ASP A 90 11.87 0.29 -9.66
N ALA A 91 11.18 -0.83 -9.97
CA ALA A 91 11.19 -2.04 -9.15
C ALA A 91 12.60 -2.62 -8.94
N MET A 92 13.45 -2.61 -9.97
CA MET A 92 14.84 -3.07 -9.86
C MET A 92 15.70 -2.15 -8.99
N GLN A 93 15.34 -0.87 -8.86
CA GLN A 93 16.06 0.08 -8.02
C GLN A 93 15.72 -0.04 -6.54
N PHE A 94 14.59 -0.66 -6.16
CA PHE A 94 14.18 -0.79 -4.74
C PHE A 94 15.28 -1.40 -3.85
N PRO A 95 15.90 -2.55 -4.19
CA PRO A 95 17.02 -3.10 -3.42
C PRO A 95 18.23 -2.17 -3.32
N LEU A 96 18.54 -1.44 -4.39
CA LEU A 96 19.67 -0.52 -4.44
C LEU A 96 19.43 0.74 -3.60
N LEU A 97 18.25 1.34 -3.73
CA LEU A 97 17.83 2.49 -2.94
C LEU A 97 17.68 2.12 -1.45
N GLY A 98 17.12 0.93 -1.17
CA GLY A 98 17.10 0.34 0.17
C GLY A 98 18.51 0.19 0.75
N SER A 99 19.46 -0.30 -0.06
CA SER A 99 20.86 -0.48 0.35
C SER A 99 21.54 0.84 0.65
N ALA A 100 21.36 1.83 -0.23
CA ALA A 100 21.92 3.16 -0.06
C ALA A 100 21.33 3.86 1.19
N SER A 101 20.01 3.78 1.40
CA SER A 101 19.34 4.38 2.56
C SER A 101 19.73 3.70 3.87
N LEU A 102 19.76 2.37 3.92
CA LEU A 102 20.17 1.60 5.10
C LEU A 102 21.63 1.88 5.46
N PHE A 103 22.53 1.85 4.47
CA PHE A 103 23.94 2.16 4.68
C PHE A 103 24.15 3.61 5.11
N SER A 104 23.44 4.56 4.51
CA SER A 104 23.49 5.98 4.92
C SER A 104 23.06 6.16 6.37
N LEU A 105 22.01 5.45 6.80
CA LEU A 105 21.55 5.48 8.18
C LEU A 105 22.56 4.82 9.14
N TYR A 106 23.22 3.75 8.71
CA TYR A 106 24.32 3.16 9.48
C TYR A 106 25.49 4.14 9.66
N LEU A 107 25.91 4.83 8.61
CA LEU A 107 26.93 5.87 8.70
C LEU A 107 26.45 7.01 9.62
N ALA A 108 25.17 7.39 9.55
CA ALA A 108 24.62 8.40 10.43
C ALA A 108 24.76 8.02 11.91
N PHE A 109 24.42 6.79 12.30
CA PHE A 109 24.63 6.32 13.68
C PHE A 109 26.11 6.16 14.07
N LYS A 110 27.00 5.97 13.08
CA LYS A 110 28.43 5.83 13.33
C LYS A 110 29.12 7.17 13.55
N PHE A 111 28.66 8.23 12.88
CA PHE A 111 29.33 9.53 12.86
C PHE A 111 28.60 10.63 13.64
N PHE A 112 27.30 10.48 13.93
CA PHE A 112 26.52 11.47 14.65
C PHE A 112 25.97 10.90 15.96
N ASP A 113 25.62 11.80 16.88
CA ASP A 113 24.98 11.43 18.13
C ASP A 113 23.65 10.74 17.89
N LYS A 114 23.47 9.59 18.54
CA LYS A 114 22.27 8.74 18.44
C LYS A 114 20.97 9.52 18.71
N GLU A 115 21.02 10.51 19.60
CA GLU A 115 19.87 11.36 19.90
C GLU A 115 19.45 12.23 18.73
N VAL A 116 20.42 12.86 18.04
CA VAL A 116 20.16 13.70 16.87
C VAL A 116 19.60 12.87 15.72
N VAL A 117 20.22 11.72 15.44
CA VAL A 117 19.75 10.79 14.40
C VAL A 117 18.34 10.32 14.69
N ASN A 118 18.05 9.90 15.93
CA ASN A 118 16.71 9.47 16.30
C ASN A 118 15.69 10.61 16.33
N LEU A 119 16.09 11.85 16.65
CA LEU A 119 15.22 13.02 16.58
C LEU A 119 14.78 13.28 15.13
N ILE A 120 15.71 13.23 14.18
CA ILE A 120 15.41 13.42 12.75
C ILE A 120 14.48 12.32 12.25
N ILE A 121 14.80 11.06 12.55
CA ILE A 121 13.99 9.90 12.14
C ILE A 121 12.60 9.96 12.76
N SER A 122 12.50 10.24 14.07
CA SER A 122 11.22 10.38 14.76
C SER A 122 10.41 11.53 14.18
N GLY A 123 11.04 12.67 13.86
CA GLY A 123 10.38 13.79 13.20
C GLY A 123 9.83 13.42 11.83
N TYR A 124 10.66 12.80 10.98
CA TYR A 124 10.26 12.35 9.64
C TYR A 124 9.09 11.35 9.71
N PHE A 125 9.26 10.23 10.43
CA PHE A 125 8.21 9.23 10.53
C PHE A 125 7.01 9.69 11.37
N GLY A 126 7.17 10.68 12.24
CA GLY A 126 6.06 11.34 12.93
C GLY A 126 5.20 12.16 11.98
N LEU A 127 5.81 12.88 11.02
CA LEU A 127 5.09 13.63 9.99
C LEU A 127 4.40 12.72 8.98
N VAL A 128 5.13 11.76 8.40
CA VAL A 128 4.54 10.78 7.47
C VAL A 128 3.48 9.95 8.20
N GLY A 129 3.71 9.61 9.47
CA GLY A 129 2.78 8.86 10.31
C GLY A 129 1.51 9.65 10.61
N CYS A 130 1.61 10.95 10.83
CA CYS A 130 0.46 11.83 10.97
C CYS A 130 -0.40 11.83 9.70
N ALA A 131 0.22 11.91 8.53
CA ALA A 131 -0.50 11.85 7.24
C ALA A 131 -1.19 10.48 7.06
N ALA A 132 -0.48 9.38 7.30
CA ALA A 132 -1.05 8.03 7.21
C ALA A 132 -2.19 7.80 8.21
N LEU A 133 -2.06 8.30 9.45
CA LEU A 133 -3.10 8.22 10.46
C LEU A 133 -4.32 9.06 10.09
N THR A 134 -4.11 10.24 9.51
CA THR A 134 -5.19 11.10 9.00
C THR A 134 -5.98 10.38 7.92
N ALA A 135 -5.30 9.82 6.92
CA ALA A 135 -5.93 9.06 5.84
C ALA A 135 -6.68 7.82 6.35
N THR A 136 -6.18 7.16 7.40
CA THR A 136 -6.84 6.00 8.01
C THR A 136 -8.07 6.39 8.84
N THR A 137 -8.05 7.55 9.48
CA THR A 137 -9.12 7.98 10.41
C THR A 137 -10.18 8.85 9.76
N ALA A 138 -9.88 9.56 8.68
CA ALA A 138 -10.83 10.42 7.98
C ALA A 138 -12.14 9.71 7.59
N PRO A 139 -12.11 8.49 6.99
CA PRO A 139 -13.35 7.77 6.66
C PRO A 139 -14.16 7.36 7.90
N LEU A 140 -13.54 7.27 9.08
CA LEU A 140 -14.24 7.01 10.34
C LEU A 140 -14.94 8.28 10.85
N PHE A 141 -14.30 9.44 10.73
CA PHE A 141 -14.91 10.73 11.05
C PHE A 141 -16.13 11.00 10.17
N GLU A 142 -16.05 10.73 8.87
CA GLU A 142 -17.19 10.89 7.96
C GLU A 142 -18.41 10.05 8.35
N LYS A 143 -18.18 8.83 8.85
CA LYS A 143 -19.25 7.94 9.32
C LYS A 143 -19.88 8.38 10.64
N ILE A 144 -19.13 9.08 11.48
CA ILE A 144 -19.56 9.50 12.82
C ILE A 144 -20.20 10.89 12.78
N LEU A 145 -19.73 11.78 11.90
CA LEU A 145 -20.20 13.17 11.84
C LEU A 145 -21.55 13.30 11.11
N PRO A 146 -22.42 14.25 11.52
CA PRO A 146 -23.63 14.58 10.80
C PRO A 146 -23.34 15.05 9.37
N SER A 147 -24.18 14.65 8.40
CA SER A 147 -24.00 14.97 6.98
C SER A 147 -23.93 16.47 6.67
N ALA A 148 -24.50 17.32 7.54
CA ALA A 148 -24.42 18.78 7.43
C ALA A 148 -23.00 19.35 7.65
N ILE A 149 -22.14 18.60 8.36
CA ILE A 149 -20.75 18.99 8.64
C ILE A 149 -19.84 18.42 7.55
N THR A 150 -20.12 17.21 7.06
CA THR A 150 -19.38 16.53 5.98
C THR A 150 -19.51 17.24 4.63
N SER A 151 -20.61 17.97 4.37
CA SER A 151 -20.82 18.68 3.11
C SER A 151 -19.95 19.93 2.93
N VAL A 152 -19.23 20.37 3.96
CA VAL A 152 -18.34 21.54 3.86
C VAL A 152 -17.00 21.10 3.25
N ARG A 153 -16.79 21.47 1.99
CA ARG A 153 -15.52 21.29 1.29
C ARG A 153 -14.76 22.61 1.18
N PHE A 154 -13.46 22.53 1.42
CA PHE A 154 -12.52 23.62 1.21
C PHE A 154 -11.61 23.24 0.05
N THR A 155 -11.90 23.78 -1.12
CA THR A 155 -11.04 23.64 -2.29
C THR A 155 -10.12 24.85 -2.37
N LYS A 156 -8.80 24.63 -2.30
CA LYS A 156 -7.80 25.67 -2.46
C LYS A 156 -6.70 25.20 -3.40
N GLU A 157 -6.54 25.90 -4.50
CA GLU A 157 -5.44 25.71 -5.44
C GLU A 157 -4.31 26.68 -5.10
N ILE A 158 -3.10 26.14 -4.96
CA ILE A 158 -1.88 26.92 -4.74
C ILE A 158 -0.87 26.55 -5.82
N LYS A 159 -0.59 27.51 -6.70
CA LYS A 159 0.44 27.38 -7.73
C LYS A 159 1.73 28.03 -7.24
N ILE A 160 2.75 27.24 -6.93
CA ILE A 160 4.04 27.73 -6.45
C ILE A 160 5.07 27.60 -7.58
N LYS A 161 5.58 28.74 -8.05
CA LYS A 161 6.72 28.78 -8.97
C LYS A 161 8.00 28.57 -8.16
N HIS A 162 8.78 27.54 -8.48
CA HIS A 162 10.09 27.31 -7.86
C HIS A 162 11.22 27.56 -8.87
N PRO A 163 12.37 28.08 -8.41
CA PRO A 163 13.57 28.23 -9.25
C PRO A 163 14.44 26.96 -9.29
N LEU A 164 13.99 25.85 -8.69
CA LEU A 164 14.77 24.60 -8.61
C LEU A 164 14.87 23.90 -9.98
N PRO A 165 16.00 23.23 -10.30
CA PRO A 165 16.14 22.42 -11.50
C PRO A 165 15.10 21.29 -11.56
N GLU A 166 14.57 21.00 -12.76
CA GLU A 166 13.52 19.99 -12.99
C GLU A 166 13.86 18.60 -12.44
N PHE A 167 15.14 18.21 -12.42
CA PHE A 167 15.59 16.94 -11.86
C PHE A 167 15.35 16.78 -10.34
N ILE A 168 15.27 17.88 -9.59
CA ILE A 168 15.13 17.85 -8.12
C ILE A 168 13.67 18.08 -7.70
N ALA A 169 12.95 18.90 -8.45
CA ALA A 169 11.65 19.41 -8.07
C ALA A 169 10.52 19.07 -9.06
N GLY A 170 10.81 18.49 -10.22
CA GLY A 170 9.83 18.28 -11.27
C GLY A 170 9.53 19.54 -12.09
N GLU A 171 8.49 19.48 -12.93
CA GLU A 171 8.04 20.59 -13.77
C GLU A 171 7.45 21.73 -12.91
N SER A 172 7.83 22.97 -13.21
CA SER A 172 7.27 24.17 -12.56
C SER A 172 6.10 24.72 -13.38
N PRO A 173 5.00 25.19 -12.74
CA PRO A 173 4.80 25.36 -11.30
C PRO A 173 4.34 24.09 -10.59
N TRP A 174 4.65 23.99 -9.30
CA TRP A 174 3.97 23.01 -8.45
C TRP A 174 2.50 23.41 -8.30
N ASP A 175 1.63 22.61 -8.92
CA ASP A 175 0.18 22.76 -8.82
C ASP A 175 -0.33 21.89 -7.66
N PHE A 176 -0.51 22.51 -6.49
CA PHE A 176 -1.13 21.85 -5.35
C PHE A 176 -2.61 22.18 -5.29
N SER A 177 -3.47 21.21 -5.62
CA SER A 177 -4.90 21.28 -5.36
C SER A 177 -5.19 20.59 -4.02
N PHE A 178 -5.67 21.36 -3.04
CA PHE A 178 -6.17 20.81 -1.78
C PHE A 178 -7.69 20.83 -1.84
N ASP A 179 -8.33 19.68 -2.04
CA ASP A 179 -9.74 19.49 -1.73
C ASP A 179 -9.83 18.79 -0.37
N MET A 180 -10.07 19.56 0.70
CA MET A 180 -10.19 19.03 2.05
C MET A 180 -11.61 19.18 2.56
N SER A 181 -12.20 18.07 2.99
CA SER A 181 -13.44 18.11 3.76
C SER A 181 -13.17 18.54 5.21
N LEU A 182 -14.20 19.02 5.90
CA LEU A 182 -14.07 19.31 7.32
C LEU A 182 -13.72 18.05 8.16
N SER A 183 -14.13 16.86 7.71
CA SER A 183 -13.71 15.57 8.28
C SER A 183 -12.20 15.36 8.17
N ASP A 184 -11.59 15.70 7.03
CA ASP A 184 -10.15 15.60 6.83
C ASP A 184 -9.38 16.55 7.76
N VAL A 185 -9.88 17.78 7.92
CA VAL A 185 -9.28 18.77 8.83
C VAL A 185 -9.35 18.30 10.29
N LEU A 186 -10.49 17.76 10.72
CA LEU A 186 -10.63 17.23 12.09
C LEU A 186 -9.77 15.99 12.32
N ALA A 187 -9.73 15.08 11.34
CA ALA A 187 -8.85 13.91 11.37
C ALA A 187 -7.38 14.31 11.42
N LEU A 188 -6.99 15.36 10.68
CA LEU A 188 -5.62 15.90 10.69
C LEU A 188 -5.26 16.48 12.06
N ILE A 189 -6.15 17.28 12.65
CA ILE A 189 -5.92 17.85 14.00
C ILE A 189 -5.78 16.73 15.03
N ALA A 190 -6.68 15.73 15.01
CA ALA A 190 -6.60 14.59 15.92
C ALA A 190 -5.31 13.79 15.73
N SER A 191 -4.91 13.53 14.48
CA SER A 191 -3.68 12.81 14.13
C SER A 191 -2.42 13.59 14.50
N ALA A 192 -2.44 14.92 14.39
CA ALA A 192 -1.33 15.78 14.78
C ALA A 192 -1.15 15.78 16.31
N VAL A 193 -2.25 15.86 17.07
CA VAL A 193 -2.20 15.73 18.54
C VAL A 193 -1.67 14.34 18.94
N PHE A 194 -2.18 13.27 18.32
CA PHE A 194 -1.73 11.91 18.57
C PHE A 194 -0.23 11.74 18.29
N SER A 195 0.22 12.22 17.14
CA SER A 195 1.63 12.15 16.73
C SER A 195 2.52 13.00 17.64
N GLY A 196 2.05 14.17 18.09
CA GLY A 196 2.77 14.99 19.09
C GLY A 196 2.91 14.30 20.44
N VAL A 197 1.87 13.62 20.92
CA VAL A 197 1.92 12.80 22.14
C VAL A 197 2.89 11.63 21.96
N TYR A 198 2.87 10.98 20.79
CA TYR A 198 3.84 9.93 20.46
C TYR A 198 5.28 10.46 20.48
N LEU A 199 5.58 11.58 19.84
CA LEU A 199 6.93 12.15 19.79
C LEU A 199 7.47 12.48 21.19
N LYS A 200 6.60 12.88 22.13
CA LYS A 200 6.97 13.17 23.51
C LYS A 200 7.13 11.91 24.38
N THR A 201 6.23 10.93 24.23
CA THR A 201 6.17 9.75 25.11
C THR A 201 6.96 8.56 24.58
N LYS A 202 7.10 8.46 23.26
CA LYS A 202 7.63 7.31 22.51
C LYS A 202 7.02 5.98 22.94
N HIS A 203 5.75 6.00 23.35
CA HIS A 203 5.10 4.82 23.87
C HIS A 203 4.84 3.80 22.74
N TRP A 204 5.16 2.53 23.00
CA TRP A 204 5.09 1.46 22.01
C TRP A 204 3.66 1.21 21.47
N THR A 205 2.62 1.48 22.26
CA THR A 205 1.22 1.35 21.77
C THR A 205 0.89 2.39 20.70
N LEU A 206 1.35 3.63 20.89
CA LEU A 206 1.16 4.72 19.94
C LEU A 206 2.01 4.47 18.68
N ASN A 207 3.21 3.94 18.88
CA ASN A 207 4.08 3.46 17.80
C ASN A 207 3.36 2.45 16.89
N ASN A 208 2.67 1.48 17.50
CA ASN A 208 1.93 0.46 16.76
C ASN A 208 0.73 1.04 16.00
N VAL A 209 0.03 2.05 16.54
CA VAL A 209 -1.05 2.71 15.80
C VAL A 209 -0.50 3.35 14.52
N LEU A 210 0.60 4.10 14.63
CA LEU A 210 1.26 4.68 13.45
C LEU A 210 1.77 3.59 12.48
N GLY A 211 2.38 2.52 13.00
CA GLY A 211 2.84 1.39 12.20
C GLY A 211 1.72 0.66 11.45
N ILE A 212 0.57 0.45 12.10
CA ILE A 212 -0.62 -0.14 11.48
C ILE A 212 -1.16 0.79 10.40
N SER A 213 -1.29 2.09 10.68
CA SER A 213 -1.71 3.08 9.69
C SER A 213 -0.78 3.13 8.47
N PHE A 214 0.54 3.02 8.67
CA PHE A 214 1.49 2.89 7.55
C PHE A 214 1.25 1.63 6.72
N CYS A 215 1.00 0.49 7.36
CA CYS A 215 0.74 -0.75 6.63
C CYS A 215 -0.56 -0.65 5.82
N LEU A 216 -1.64 -0.15 6.44
CA LEU A 216 -2.93 0.00 5.78
C LEU A 216 -2.82 0.95 4.58
N GLN A 217 -2.33 2.18 4.80
CA GLN A 217 -2.25 3.18 3.74
C GLN A 217 -1.22 2.85 2.66
N GLY A 218 -0.10 2.22 3.06
CA GLY A 218 0.90 1.75 2.11
C GLY A 218 0.30 0.76 1.12
N ILE A 219 -0.33 -0.31 1.61
CA ILE A 219 -0.88 -1.37 0.73
C ILE A 219 -2.14 -0.89 -0.01
N GLU A 220 -2.97 -0.05 0.62
CA GLU A 220 -4.22 0.46 0.03
C GLU A 220 -3.97 1.32 -1.22
N ARG A 221 -2.91 2.11 -1.23
CA ARG A 221 -2.67 3.15 -2.26
C ARG A 221 -1.52 2.84 -3.23
N PHE A 222 -0.83 1.72 -3.05
CA PHE A 222 0.32 1.39 -3.89
C PHE A 222 -0.04 0.32 -4.92
N SER A 223 0.31 0.58 -6.19
CA SER A 223 -0.02 -0.27 -7.32
C SER A 223 1.24 -0.82 -8.00
N LEU A 224 1.36 -2.14 -8.11
CA LEU A 224 2.52 -2.80 -8.73
C LEU A 224 2.46 -2.84 -10.26
N GLY A 225 1.29 -2.63 -10.87
CA GLY A 225 1.13 -2.67 -12.32
C GLY A 225 0.97 -4.08 -12.86
N THR A 226 1.96 -4.96 -12.70
CA THR A 226 1.92 -6.32 -13.26
C THR A 226 2.51 -7.38 -12.33
N TYR A 227 2.17 -8.65 -12.59
CA TYR A 227 2.75 -9.80 -11.87
C TYR A 227 4.28 -9.85 -12.00
N LYS A 228 4.81 -9.55 -13.19
CA LYS A 228 6.26 -9.59 -13.47
C LYS A 228 7.01 -8.57 -12.63
N ILE A 229 6.48 -7.35 -12.52
CA ILE A 229 7.08 -6.28 -11.73
C ILE A 229 7.06 -6.65 -10.25
N GLY A 230 5.94 -7.19 -9.75
CA GLY A 230 5.87 -7.73 -8.39
C GLY A 230 6.89 -8.84 -8.13
N ALA A 231 7.07 -9.77 -9.06
CA ALA A 231 8.07 -10.84 -8.94
C ALA A 231 9.51 -10.31 -8.95
N ILE A 232 9.84 -9.36 -9.81
CA ILE A 232 11.17 -8.72 -9.86
C ILE A 232 11.46 -8.00 -8.55
N LEU A 233 10.50 -7.22 -8.03
CA LEU A 233 10.62 -6.54 -6.75
C LEU A 233 10.89 -7.51 -5.61
N LEU A 234 10.07 -8.58 -5.49
CA LEU A 234 10.21 -9.56 -4.41
C LEU A 234 11.52 -10.36 -4.50
N ILE A 235 11.94 -10.78 -5.70
CA ILE A 235 13.22 -11.48 -5.90
C ILE A 235 14.40 -10.56 -5.58
N GLY A 236 14.35 -9.30 -6.00
CA GLY A 236 15.38 -8.31 -5.65
C GLY A 236 15.49 -8.11 -4.14
N LEU A 237 14.34 -7.99 -3.45
CA LEU A 237 14.31 -7.79 -2.01
C LEU A 237 14.65 -9.06 -1.21
N PHE A 238 14.44 -10.25 -1.77
CA PHE A 238 14.93 -11.52 -1.22
C PHE A 238 16.46 -11.52 -1.09
N PHE A 239 17.17 -11.16 -2.15
CA PHE A 239 18.64 -11.10 -2.11
C PHE A 239 19.15 -9.96 -1.23
N TYR A 240 18.48 -8.81 -1.26
CA TYR A 240 18.76 -7.68 -0.38
C TYR A 240 18.73 -8.07 1.09
N ASP A 241 17.65 -8.71 1.54
CA ASP A 241 17.44 -9.05 2.95
C ASP A 241 18.49 -10.08 3.42
N ILE A 242 18.78 -11.09 2.60
CA ILE A 242 19.84 -12.07 2.89
C ILE A 242 21.21 -11.39 3.03
N PHE A 243 21.55 -10.50 2.09
CA PHE A 243 22.84 -9.80 2.11
C PHE A 243 22.98 -8.92 3.35
N TRP A 244 21.97 -8.12 3.69
CA TRP A 244 22.06 -7.17 4.80
C TRP A 244 21.88 -7.81 6.18
N VAL A 245 21.14 -8.92 6.29
CA VAL A 245 20.98 -9.65 7.56
C VAL A 245 22.14 -10.59 7.85
N PHE A 246 22.58 -11.40 6.87
CA PHE A 246 23.64 -12.40 7.08
C PHE A 246 25.02 -11.92 6.66
N GLY A 247 25.12 -11.07 5.64
CA GLY A 247 26.39 -10.66 5.05
C GLY A 247 27.10 -9.52 5.80
N THR A 248 26.37 -8.71 6.59
CA THR A 248 26.93 -7.53 7.26
C THR A 248 26.31 -7.27 8.63
N GLU A 249 26.98 -6.50 9.48
CA GLU A 249 26.42 -6.06 10.78
C GLU A 249 25.46 -4.87 10.66
N VAL A 250 25.36 -4.26 9.47
CA VAL A 250 24.69 -2.97 9.25
C VAL A 250 23.22 -3.00 9.65
N MET A 251 22.46 -4.00 9.19
CA MET A 251 21.03 -4.10 9.49
C MET A 251 20.78 -4.27 10.99
N VAL A 252 21.58 -5.09 11.66
CA VAL A 252 21.46 -5.32 13.11
C VAL A 252 21.83 -4.07 13.90
N THR A 253 22.90 -3.36 13.50
CA THR A 253 23.29 -2.08 14.13
C THR A 253 22.19 -1.03 13.98
N VAL A 254 21.63 -0.88 12.79
CA VAL A 254 20.53 0.08 12.54
C VAL A 254 19.29 -0.33 13.34
N ALA A 255 18.87 -1.60 13.29
CA ALA A 255 17.68 -2.08 13.99
C ALA A 255 17.74 -1.87 15.51
N LYS A 256 18.93 -2.01 16.12
CA LYS A 256 19.17 -1.77 17.55
C LYS A 256 19.24 -0.28 17.92
N ASN A 257 19.59 0.58 16.98
CA ASN A 257 19.79 2.01 17.25
C ASN A 257 18.63 2.90 16.85
N VAL A 258 17.79 2.47 15.90
CA VAL A 258 16.60 3.22 15.49
C VAL A 258 15.48 3.07 16.52
N ASP A 259 14.99 4.23 16.95
CA ASP A 259 13.86 4.41 17.84
C ASP A 259 12.80 5.26 17.14
N GLY A 260 11.79 4.62 16.56
CA GLY A 260 10.74 5.24 15.75
C GLY A 260 9.69 4.24 15.22
N PRO A 261 8.61 4.73 14.57
CA PRO A 261 7.49 3.90 14.12
C PRO A 261 7.78 3.26 12.77
N ILE A 262 8.95 2.63 12.67
CA ILE A 262 9.42 1.86 11.51
C ILE A 262 9.17 0.35 11.67
N LYS A 263 8.61 -0.05 12.82
CA LYS A 263 8.45 -1.42 13.27
C LYS A 263 7.21 -1.55 14.14
N ILE A 264 6.56 -2.70 14.05
CA ILE A 264 5.52 -3.08 15.02
C ILE A 264 6.22 -3.75 16.20
N LEU A 265 5.82 -3.34 17.41
CA LEU A 265 6.46 -3.70 18.68
C LEU A 265 5.48 -4.48 19.55
N PHE A 266 5.92 -5.65 20.06
CA PHE A 266 5.11 -6.42 21.01
C PHE A 266 5.91 -6.83 22.24
N PRO A 267 5.39 -6.64 23.47
CA PRO A 267 6.08 -7.13 24.67
C PRO A 267 6.19 -8.66 24.65
N ARG A 268 7.42 -9.17 24.73
CA ARG A 268 7.74 -10.59 24.96
C ARG A 268 7.38 -10.98 26.39
N SER A 269 7.55 -10.07 27.34
CA SER A 269 7.13 -10.19 28.74
C SER A 269 6.41 -8.91 29.16
N LEU A 270 5.38 -9.00 29.99
CA LEU A 270 4.74 -7.83 30.63
C LEU A 270 5.53 -7.32 31.85
N ILE A 271 6.59 -8.05 32.24
CA ILE A 271 7.47 -7.66 33.32
C ILE A 271 8.66 -6.92 32.69
N PRO A 272 8.91 -5.65 33.04
CA PRO A 272 10.11 -4.95 32.62
C PRO A 272 11.35 -5.73 33.03
N ASN A 273 12.35 -5.83 32.15
CA ASN A 273 13.58 -6.54 32.45
C ASN A 273 14.26 -5.85 33.66
N ALA A 274 14.64 -6.64 34.67
CA ALA A 274 15.16 -6.16 35.94
C ALA A 274 16.44 -5.32 35.82
N GLU A 275 17.20 -5.49 34.73
CA GLU A 275 18.47 -4.80 34.50
C GLU A 275 18.33 -3.50 33.68
N THR A 276 17.33 -3.42 32.78
CA THR A 276 17.16 -2.28 31.87
C THR A 276 15.93 -1.43 32.17
N GLY A 277 15.01 -1.92 33.01
CA GLY A 277 13.73 -1.28 33.31
C GLY A 277 12.82 -1.14 32.09
N LYS A 278 13.15 -1.79 30.96
CA LYS A 278 12.41 -1.72 29.69
C LYS A 278 11.79 -3.08 29.37
N LEU A 279 10.64 -3.05 28.71
CA LEU A 279 9.98 -4.23 28.17
C LEU A 279 10.81 -4.78 27.01
N GLU A 280 11.04 -6.09 26.98
CA GLU A 280 11.63 -6.74 25.81
C GLU A 280 10.59 -6.80 24.71
N LEU A 281 10.79 -6.04 23.62
CA LEU A 281 9.84 -5.97 22.52
C LEU A 281 10.30 -6.87 21.36
N SER A 282 9.42 -7.74 20.87
CA SER A 282 9.59 -8.40 19.58
C SER A 282 9.39 -7.38 18.46
N LEU A 283 10.24 -7.45 17.44
CA LEU A 283 10.31 -6.49 16.35
C LEU A 283 9.88 -7.19 15.05
N LEU A 284 8.99 -6.55 14.29
CA LEU A 284 8.75 -6.90 12.89
C LEU A 284 8.86 -5.63 12.04
N GLY A 285 9.65 -5.68 10.98
CA GLY A 285 9.82 -4.56 10.07
C GLY A 285 8.53 -4.30 9.32
N LEU A 286 8.14 -3.02 9.16
CA LEU A 286 6.98 -2.67 8.35
C LEU A 286 7.15 -3.12 6.89
N GLY A 287 8.39 -3.11 6.38
CA GLY A 287 8.71 -3.58 5.04
C GLY A 287 8.33 -5.04 4.79
N ASP A 288 8.49 -5.92 5.79
CA ASP A 288 8.18 -7.35 5.69
C ASP A 288 6.67 -7.65 5.64
N ILE A 289 5.85 -6.65 5.99
CA ILE A 289 4.39 -6.70 5.88
C ILE A 289 3.96 -6.04 4.57
N VAL A 290 4.43 -4.81 4.34
CA VAL A 290 3.99 -3.94 3.25
C VAL A 290 4.42 -4.47 1.89
N ILE A 291 5.68 -4.90 1.74
CA ILE A 291 6.22 -5.33 0.44
C ILE A 291 5.51 -6.61 -0.05
N PRO A 292 5.42 -7.71 0.71
CA PRO A 292 4.59 -8.84 0.30
C PRO A 292 3.11 -8.45 0.19
N GLY A 293 2.63 -7.51 1.01
CA GLY A 293 1.28 -6.96 0.95
C GLY A 293 0.92 -6.35 -0.40
N PHE A 294 1.85 -5.62 -1.04
CA PHE A 294 1.66 -5.10 -2.40
C PHE A 294 1.37 -6.23 -3.40
N PHE A 295 2.13 -7.33 -3.29
CA PHE A 295 1.94 -8.49 -4.15
C PHE A 295 0.61 -9.21 -3.87
N LEU A 296 0.22 -9.35 -2.60
CA LEU A 296 -1.10 -9.90 -2.24
C LEU A 296 -2.25 -9.02 -2.76
N ALA A 297 -2.11 -7.70 -2.68
CA ALA A 297 -3.08 -6.74 -3.20
C ALA A 297 -3.23 -6.85 -4.73
N LEU A 298 -2.12 -6.98 -5.46
CA LEU A 298 -2.12 -7.27 -6.91
C LEU A 298 -2.87 -8.58 -7.21
N LEU A 299 -2.60 -9.66 -6.49
CA LEU A 299 -3.30 -10.94 -6.68
C LEU A 299 -4.79 -10.85 -6.39
N LEU A 300 -5.19 -10.05 -5.40
CA LEU A 300 -6.61 -9.81 -5.11
C LEU A 300 -7.30 -9.00 -6.22
N ARG A 301 -6.60 -8.01 -6.79
CA ARG A 301 -7.09 -7.24 -7.95
C ARG A 301 -7.19 -8.12 -9.20
N PHE A 302 -6.25 -9.05 -9.40
CA PHE A 302 -6.34 -10.10 -10.43
C PHE A 302 -7.55 -11.04 -10.22
N ASP A 303 -7.77 -11.51 -8.99
CA ASP A 303 -8.97 -12.30 -8.64
C ASP A 303 -10.26 -11.53 -8.97
N ALA A 304 -10.30 -10.24 -8.67
CA ALA A 304 -11.46 -9.37 -8.95
C ALA A 304 -11.68 -9.18 -10.46
N HIS A 305 -10.59 -9.03 -11.23
CA HIS A 305 -10.60 -8.96 -12.69
C HIS A 305 -11.16 -10.26 -13.29
N ASN A 306 -10.65 -11.43 -12.87
CA ASN A 306 -11.13 -12.72 -13.37
C ASN A 306 -12.59 -12.98 -13.01
N ALA A 307 -13.02 -12.53 -11.84
CA ALA A 307 -14.43 -12.59 -11.41
C ALA A 307 -15.32 -11.51 -12.06
N LYS A 308 -14.76 -10.63 -12.90
CA LYS A 308 -15.47 -9.52 -13.57
C LYS A 308 -16.26 -8.64 -12.60
N VAL A 309 -15.65 -8.36 -11.45
CA VAL A 309 -16.26 -7.49 -10.44
C VAL A 309 -16.37 -6.07 -11.02
N PRO A 310 -17.55 -5.42 -10.96
CA PRO A 310 -17.74 -4.07 -11.48
C PRO A 310 -16.72 -3.07 -10.92
N TYR A 311 -16.30 -2.11 -11.75
CA TYR A 311 -15.44 -0.99 -11.35
C TYR A 311 -16.23 0.10 -10.60
N PHE A 312 -17.51 0.29 -10.94
CA PHE A 312 -18.35 1.36 -10.40
C PHE A 312 -19.68 0.84 -9.82
N PRO A 313 -20.12 1.37 -8.67
CA PRO A 313 -19.28 1.93 -7.61
C PRO A 313 -18.42 0.82 -6.99
N THR A 314 -17.17 1.10 -6.61
CA THR A 314 -16.36 0.08 -5.94
C THR A 314 -16.94 -0.27 -4.58
N ASN A 315 -17.17 -1.57 -4.39
CA ASN A 315 -17.57 -2.11 -3.11
C ASN A 315 -16.48 -3.07 -2.60
N VAL A 316 -15.72 -2.63 -1.61
CA VAL A 316 -14.69 -3.44 -0.94
C VAL A 316 -15.26 -4.70 -0.28
N HIS A 317 -16.57 -4.72 0.00
CA HIS A 317 -17.28 -5.87 0.58
C HIS A 317 -17.89 -6.80 -0.47
N TYR A 318 -17.67 -6.55 -1.77
CA TYR A 318 -18.19 -7.43 -2.82
C TYR A 318 -17.69 -8.86 -2.63
N SER A 319 -18.61 -9.82 -2.73
CA SER A 319 -18.31 -11.24 -2.59
C SER A 319 -17.94 -11.82 -3.95
N PHE A 320 -16.70 -12.28 -4.08
CA PHE A 320 -16.20 -12.95 -5.29
C PHE A 320 -15.17 -14.04 -4.92
N PRO A 321 -14.94 -15.03 -5.79
CA PRO A 321 -13.88 -16.02 -5.58
C PRO A 321 -12.49 -15.37 -5.58
N LYS A 322 -11.68 -15.70 -4.56
CA LYS A 322 -10.34 -15.09 -4.35
C LYS A 322 -9.21 -16.15 -4.24
N PRO A 323 -9.09 -17.11 -5.18
CA PRO A 323 -8.14 -18.22 -5.05
C PRO A 323 -6.68 -17.78 -4.96
N TYR A 324 -6.25 -16.77 -5.73
CA TYR A 324 -4.86 -16.31 -5.70
C TYR A 324 -4.54 -15.57 -4.41
N PHE A 325 -5.42 -14.67 -3.98
CA PHE A 325 -5.25 -13.94 -2.73
C PHE A 325 -5.24 -14.87 -1.51
N HIS A 326 -6.18 -15.83 -1.42
CA HIS A 326 -6.25 -16.73 -0.26
C HIS A 326 -5.07 -17.71 -0.22
N SER A 327 -4.65 -18.26 -1.37
CA SER A 327 -3.47 -19.12 -1.42
C SER A 327 -2.20 -18.38 -1.02
N ALA A 328 -1.99 -17.16 -1.51
CA ALA A 328 -0.85 -16.32 -1.14
C ALA A 328 -0.90 -15.85 0.33
N LEU A 329 -2.07 -15.48 0.85
CA LEU A 329 -2.22 -15.09 2.25
C LEU A 329 -1.89 -16.26 3.20
N VAL A 330 -2.37 -17.46 2.91
CA VAL A 330 -2.03 -18.66 3.70
C VAL A 330 -0.53 -18.95 3.61
N ALA A 331 0.06 -18.89 2.42
CA ALA A 331 1.49 -19.09 2.23
C ALA A 331 2.34 -18.04 2.98
N TYR A 332 1.92 -16.78 2.96
CA TYR A 332 2.54 -15.70 3.74
C TYR A 332 2.52 -16.02 5.24
N VAL A 333 1.36 -16.40 5.79
CA VAL A 333 1.22 -16.70 7.23
C VAL A 333 2.07 -17.91 7.63
N LEU A 334 2.10 -18.94 6.79
CA LEU A 334 2.98 -20.10 7.01
C LEU A 334 4.46 -19.72 6.94
N GLY A 335 4.86 -18.92 5.94
CA GLY A 335 6.21 -18.41 5.80
C GLY A 335 6.65 -17.59 7.02
N LEU A 336 5.79 -16.69 7.50
CA LEU A 336 6.02 -15.90 8.71
C LEU A 336 6.14 -16.79 9.95
N GLY A 337 5.29 -17.82 10.06
CA GLY A 337 5.38 -18.83 11.12
C GLY A 337 6.71 -19.59 11.11
N VAL A 338 7.21 -19.98 9.92
CA VAL A 338 8.52 -20.62 9.76
C VAL A 338 9.64 -19.66 10.15
N THR A 339 9.63 -18.41 9.69
CA THR A 339 10.61 -17.39 10.10
C THR A 339 10.71 -17.28 11.62
N MET A 340 9.55 -17.20 12.28
CA MET A 340 9.48 -17.09 13.74
C MET A 340 9.99 -18.36 14.43
N PHE A 341 9.63 -19.54 13.93
CA PHE A 341 10.12 -20.80 14.45
C PHE A 341 11.65 -20.91 14.36
N VAL A 342 12.23 -20.57 13.20
CA VAL A 342 13.69 -20.58 13.00
C VAL A 342 14.36 -19.55 13.93
N MET A 343 13.82 -18.33 14.02
CA MET A 343 14.37 -17.30 14.90
C MET A 343 14.37 -17.73 16.38
N ILE A 344 13.33 -18.43 16.83
CA ILE A 344 13.23 -18.95 18.21
C ILE A 344 14.21 -20.11 18.42
N TYR A 345 14.32 -21.04 17.47
CA TYR A 345 15.16 -22.22 17.60
C TYR A 345 16.66 -21.90 17.55
N PHE A 346 17.07 -20.98 16.68
CA PHE A 346 18.48 -20.62 16.47
C PHE A 346 18.92 -19.39 17.27
N GLU A 347 18.01 -18.72 17.98
CA GLU A 347 18.26 -17.50 18.77
C GLU A 347 19.01 -16.38 18.00
N ALA A 348 18.87 -16.38 16.67
CA ALA A 348 19.55 -15.47 15.76
C ALA A 348 18.53 -14.75 14.88
N ALA A 349 18.83 -13.49 14.53
CA ALA A 349 18.02 -12.74 13.58
C ALA A 349 18.00 -13.44 12.22
N GLN A 350 16.81 -13.55 11.63
CA GLN A 350 16.59 -14.18 10.34
C GLN A 350 16.03 -13.15 9.35
N PRO A 351 16.48 -13.16 8.09
CA PRO A 351 15.84 -12.39 7.03
C PRO A 351 14.42 -12.91 6.83
N ALA A 352 13.41 -12.07 7.01
CA ALA A 352 12.02 -12.49 6.89
C ALA A 352 11.66 -12.81 5.44
N LEU A 353 12.17 -12.02 4.49
CA LEU A 353 11.87 -12.18 3.07
C LEU A 353 12.44 -13.48 2.50
N LEU A 354 13.45 -14.08 3.14
CA LEU A 354 13.97 -15.41 2.80
C LEU A 354 12.87 -16.48 2.79
N TYR A 355 11.89 -16.38 3.69
CA TYR A 355 10.79 -17.34 3.80
C TYR A 355 9.53 -16.84 3.11
N LEU A 356 9.24 -15.53 3.20
CA LEU A 356 8.00 -14.95 2.68
C LEU A 356 7.96 -14.91 1.15
N VAL A 357 9.07 -14.52 0.49
CA VAL A 357 9.13 -14.39 -0.98
C VAL A 357 8.88 -15.73 -1.69
N PRO A 358 9.62 -16.82 -1.39
CA PRO A 358 9.36 -18.10 -2.04
C PRO A 358 7.97 -18.65 -1.72
N ALA A 359 7.43 -18.37 -0.52
CA ALA A 359 6.08 -18.77 -0.16
C ALA A 359 5.02 -18.07 -1.03
N CYS A 360 5.05 -16.74 -1.14
CA CYS A 360 4.07 -15.95 -1.90
C CYS A 360 4.18 -16.18 -3.43
N LEU A 361 5.40 -16.18 -3.99
CA LEU A 361 5.61 -16.45 -5.41
C LEU A 361 5.28 -17.91 -5.74
N GLY A 362 5.75 -18.85 -4.92
CA GLY A 362 5.49 -20.27 -5.10
C GLY A 362 4.00 -20.60 -5.05
N SER A 363 3.25 -20.03 -4.10
CA SER A 363 1.81 -20.29 -3.98
C SER A 363 1.01 -19.72 -5.15
N SER A 364 1.35 -18.52 -5.62
CA SER A 364 0.66 -17.89 -6.75
C SER A 364 0.92 -18.64 -8.06
N LEU A 365 2.16 -19.05 -8.31
CA LEU A 365 2.52 -19.88 -9.47
C LEU A 365 1.86 -21.26 -9.38
N LEU A 366 1.88 -21.90 -8.22
CA LEU A 366 1.22 -23.20 -8.02
C LEU A 366 -0.29 -23.09 -8.25
N CYS A 367 -0.93 -22.04 -7.75
CA CYS A 367 -2.34 -21.76 -7.99
C CYS A 367 -2.64 -21.60 -9.49
N ALA A 368 -1.84 -20.80 -10.21
CA ALA A 368 -2.00 -20.65 -11.65
C ALA A 368 -1.74 -21.94 -12.43
N MET A 369 -0.77 -22.75 -12.02
CA MET A 369 -0.51 -24.07 -12.61
C MET A 369 -1.69 -25.02 -12.41
N MET A 370 -2.26 -25.08 -11.20
CA MET A 370 -3.40 -25.94 -10.89
C MET A 370 -4.67 -25.52 -11.60
N ARG A 371 -4.84 -24.22 -11.88
CA ARG A 371 -6.01 -23.67 -12.57
C ARG A 371 -5.85 -23.59 -14.09
N GLY A 372 -4.62 -23.71 -14.61
CA GLY A 372 -4.32 -23.56 -16.03
C GLY A 372 -4.27 -22.09 -16.51
N GLU A 373 -4.28 -21.13 -15.59
CA GLU A 373 -4.44 -19.69 -15.84
C GLU A 373 -3.07 -18.95 -15.86
N MET A 374 -1.98 -19.68 -16.10
CA MET A 374 -0.61 -19.12 -16.09
C MET A 374 -0.46 -17.94 -17.06
N LYS A 375 -0.98 -18.08 -18.29
CA LYS A 375 -0.88 -17.01 -19.30
C LYS A 375 -1.62 -15.75 -18.88
N GLU A 376 -2.79 -15.91 -18.28
CA GLU A 376 -3.61 -14.80 -17.78
C GLU A 376 -2.91 -14.07 -16.65
N LEU A 377 -2.30 -14.80 -15.70
CA LEU A 377 -1.55 -14.20 -14.60
C LEU A 377 -0.35 -13.37 -15.09
N PHE A 378 0.38 -13.84 -16.10
CA PHE A 378 1.52 -13.11 -16.66
C PHE A 378 1.14 -11.99 -17.64
N ALA A 379 -0.07 -12.03 -18.20
CA ALA A 379 -0.61 -11.02 -19.11
C ALA A 379 -1.38 -9.92 -18.36
N TYR A 380 -1.78 -10.16 -17.11
CA TYR A 380 -2.49 -9.17 -16.32
C TYR A 380 -1.67 -7.89 -16.10
N SER A 381 -2.29 -6.75 -16.45
CA SER A 381 -1.77 -5.41 -16.27
C SER A 381 -2.86 -4.52 -15.66
N GLU A 382 -2.46 -3.65 -14.74
CA GLU A 382 -3.32 -2.65 -14.11
C GLU A 382 -3.37 -1.33 -14.91
N GLU A 383 -2.46 -1.16 -15.89
CA GLU A 383 -2.38 0.02 -16.77
C GLU A 383 -3.11 -0.16 -18.10
N GLU A 384 -3.13 -1.37 -18.65
CA GLU A 384 -3.49 -1.58 -20.06
C GLU A 384 -4.95 -2.04 -20.24
N GLU A 385 -5.82 -1.12 -20.65
CA GLU A 385 -6.97 -1.37 -21.56
C GLU A 385 -7.17 -0.20 -22.56
N GLU A 386 -6.13 0.61 -22.88
CA GLU A 386 -6.24 1.68 -23.90
C GLU A 386 -5.84 1.24 -25.32
N GLU A 387 -5.12 0.11 -25.49
CA GLU A 387 -4.58 -0.25 -26.82
C GLU A 387 -5.61 -0.83 -27.82
N GLU A 388 -6.78 -1.29 -27.38
CA GLU A 388 -7.78 -1.88 -28.29
C GLU A 388 -8.73 -0.86 -28.95
N ASP A 389 -8.91 0.33 -28.38
CA ASP A 389 -9.82 1.35 -28.94
C ASP A 389 -9.13 2.40 -29.82
N GLU A 390 -7.86 2.76 -29.55
CA GLU A 390 -7.10 3.63 -30.46
C GLU A 390 -6.86 2.98 -31.84
N GLY A 391 -6.71 1.64 -31.87
CA GLY A 391 -6.55 0.87 -33.10
C GLY A 391 -7.82 0.78 -33.95
N LYS A 392 -9.00 0.94 -33.33
CA LYS A 392 -10.30 0.99 -34.03
C LYS A 392 -10.65 2.39 -34.48
N GLU A 393 -10.39 3.43 -33.69
CA GLU A 393 -10.61 4.82 -34.10
C GLU A 393 -9.67 5.24 -35.25
N LYS A 394 -8.41 4.79 -35.24
CA LYS A 394 -7.48 5.04 -36.37
C LYS A 394 -7.93 4.33 -37.65
N LYS A 395 -8.46 3.10 -37.55
CA LYS A 395 -9.00 2.36 -38.71
C LYS A 395 -10.32 2.92 -39.23
N GLU A 396 -11.22 3.39 -38.36
CA GLU A 396 -12.46 4.05 -38.80
C GLU A 396 -12.21 5.46 -39.37
N GLY A 397 -11.18 6.16 -38.88
CA GLY A 397 -10.74 7.45 -39.41
C GLY A 397 -10.12 7.36 -40.81
N GLU A 398 -9.30 6.34 -41.07
CA GLU A 398 -8.70 6.10 -42.40
C GLU A 398 -9.75 5.69 -43.44
N VAL A 399 -10.69 4.80 -43.09
CA VAL A 399 -11.77 4.39 -44.01
C VAL A 399 -12.70 5.55 -44.37
N LYS A 400 -13.00 6.46 -43.42
CA LYS A 400 -13.80 7.67 -43.71
C LYS A 400 -13.07 8.67 -44.62
N LYS A 401 -11.74 8.77 -44.51
CA LYS A 401 -10.93 9.65 -45.37
C LYS A 401 -10.88 9.15 -46.81
N GLU A 402 -10.61 7.86 -47.01
CA GLU A 402 -10.59 7.26 -48.37
C GLU A 402 -11.95 7.35 -49.07
N THR A 403 -13.07 7.21 -48.33
CA THR A 403 -14.42 7.30 -48.90
C THR A 403 -14.81 8.73 -49.28
N THR A 404 -14.20 9.74 -48.65
CA THR A 404 -14.47 11.16 -48.92
C THR A 404 -13.63 11.65 -50.11
N ASP A 405 -12.37 11.23 -50.19
CA ASP A 405 -11.47 11.58 -51.30
C ASP A 405 -11.93 10.94 -52.63
N GLN A 406 -12.47 9.72 -52.62
CA GLN A 406 -13.04 9.09 -53.82
C GLN A 406 -14.33 9.77 -54.32
N LYS A 407 -15.12 10.39 -53.43
CA LYS A 407 -16.35 11.11 -53.83
C LYS A 407 -16.04 12.48 -54.44
N GLU A 408 -14.99 13.15 -53.98
CA GLU A 408 -14.55 14.43 -54.56
C GLU A 408 -13.85 14.25 -55.92
N GLU A 409 -13.17 13.12 -56.16
CA GLU A 409 -12.53 12.83 -57.45
C GLU A 409 -13.54 12.49 -58.57
N VAL A 410 -14.66 11.85 -58.23
CA VAL A 410 -15.74 11.55 -59.18
C VAL A 410 -16.55 12.80 -59.52
N ALA A 411 -16.79 13.69 -58.54
CA ALA A 411 -17.52 14.95 -58.77
C ALA A 411 -16.76 15.96 -59.66
N LYS A 412 -15.43 15.87 -59.75
CA LYS A 412 -14.60 16.75 -60.60
C LYS A 412 -14.43 16.28 -62.05
N LYS A 413 -14.93 15.09 -62.40
CA LYS A 413 -14.84 14.57 -63.78
C LYS A 413 -16.12 14.76 -64.61
N ASP A 414 -17.21 15.19 -63.97
CA ASP A 414 -18.52 15.39 -64.61
C ASP A 414 -18.90 16.88 -64.81
N ASP A 415 -17.96 17.82 -64.59
CA ASP A 415 -18.11 19.27 -64.91
C ASP A 415 -17.23 19.70 -66.10
#